data_AF-A0A1H9NPB8-F1
#
_entry.id   AF-A0A1H9NPB8-F1
#
_cell.length_a   1.000
_cell.length_b   1.000
_cell.length_c   1.000
_cell.angle_alpha   90.00
_cell.angle_beta   90.00
_cell.angle_gamma   90.00
#
_symmetry.space_group_name_H-M   'P 1'
#
loop_
_entity.id
_entity.type
_entity.pdbx_description
1 polymer ?
#
loop_
_entity_poly.entity_id
_entity_poly.type
_entity_poly.pdbx_seq_one_letter_code
_entity_poly.pdbx_strand_id
1 'polypeptide(L)' 'MKQIYFILALSAMLLTSACYTTRTAGNSGKVPPGQAKKGTGSKSARPFAPGQQKKN' A
#
# COMPACT_ATOMS: atom_id res chain seq x y z
N MET A 1 -29.29 -26.11 -10.96
CA MET A 1 -28.94 -25.56 -9.62
C MET A 1 -27.45 -25.63 -9.32
N LYS A 2 -26.79 -26.80 -9.36
CA LYS A 2 -25.32 -26.93 -9.10
C LYS A 2 -24.44 -26.03 -9.99
N GLN A 3 -24.79 -25.89 -11.27
CA GLN A 3 -24.10 -25.00 -12.23
C GLN A 3 -24.16 -23.51 -11.81
N ILE A 4 -25.29 -23.07 -11.25
CA ILE A 4 -25.48 -21.68 -10.80
C ILE A 4 -24.62 -21.41 -9.57
N TYR A 5 -24.54 -22.35 -8.63
CA TYR A 5 -23.65 -22.23 -7.48
C TYR A 5 -22.18 -22.16 -7.89
N PHE A 6 -21.79 -22.90 -8.93
CA PHE A 6 -20.43 -22.88 -9.47
C PHE A 6 -20.07 -21.51 -10.08
N ILE A 7 -20.97 -20.93 -10.86
CA ILE A 7 -20.79 -19.60 -11.47
C ILE A 7 -20.69 -18.52 -10.38
N LEU A 8 -21.50 -18.62 -9.32
CA LEU A 8 -21.55 -17.65 -8.23
C LEU A 8 -20.30 -17.73 -7.33
N ALA A 9 -19.76 -18.93 -7.10
CA ALA A 9 -18.49 -19.09 -6.38
C ALA A 9 -17.29 -18.52 -7.16
N LEU A 10 -17.28 -18.71 -8.49
CA LEU A 10 -16.20 -18.23 -9.35
C LEU A 10 -16.16 -16.69 -9.41
N SER A 11 -17.33 -16.04 -9.49
CA SER A 11 -17.41 -14.57 -9.51
C SER A 11 -16.97 -13.95 -8.18
N ALA A 12 -17.33 -14.55 -7.05
CA ALA A 12 -16.89 -14.10 -5.72
C ALA A 12 -15.37 -14.20 -5.53
N MET A 13 -14.75 -15.26 -6.06
CA MET A 13 -13.30 -15.45 -5.98
C MET A 13 -12.54 -14.40 -6.81
N LEU A 14 -13.03 -14.05 -8.00
CA LEU A 14 -12.41 -13.02 -8.86
C LEU A 14 -12.51 -11.61 -8.27
N LEU A 15 -13.61 -11.29 -7.57
CA LEU A 15 -13.79 -9.98 -6.94
C LEU A 15 -12.89 -9.76 -5.72
N THR A 16 -12.47 -10.83 -5.04
CA THR A 16 -11.65 -10.76 -3.83
C THR A 16 -10.14 -10.73 -4.12
N SER A 17 -9.70 -11.13 -5.31
CA SER A 17 -8.27 -11.20 -5.66
C SER A 17 -7.61 -9.87 -6.05
N ALA A 18 -8.38 -8.79 -6.28
CA ALA A 18 -7.83 -7.55 -6.86
C ALA A 18 -7.33 -6.50 -5.84
N CYS A 19 -7.51 -6.74 -4.54
CA CYS A 19 -7.25 -5.73 -3.50
C CYS A 19 -5.94 -5.98 -2.74
N TYR A 20 -4.80 -5.95 -3.42
CA TYR A 20 -3.50 -5.86 -2.73
C TYR A 20 -2.68 -4.69 -3.25
N THR A 21 -2.34 -3.76 -2.34
CA THR A 21 -1.33 -2.73 -2.60
C THR A 21 0.04 -3.34 -2.39
N THR A 22 0.83 -3.42 -3.46
CA THR A 22 2.26 -3.77 -3.35
C THR A 22 2.98 -2.59 -2.70
N ARG A 23 3.37 -2.74 -1.43
CA ARG A 23 4.29 -1.81 -0.75
C ARG A 23 5.69 -2.07 -1.30
N THR A 24 6.05 -1.47 -2.43
CA THR A 24 7.43 -1.48 -2.92
C THR A 24 8.28 -0.55 -2.07
N ALA A 25 8.74 -1.03 -0.92
CA ALA A 25 9.98 -0.51 -0.35
C ALA A 25 11.09 -1.07 -1.26
N GLY A 26 11.74 -0.20 -2.06
CA GLY A 26 12.95 -0.61 -2.79
C GLY A 26 13.96 -1.28 -1.86
N ASN A 27 14.93 -2.01 -2.42
CA ASN A 27 15.94 -2.90 -1.77
C ASN A 27 16.61 -2.43 -0.45
N SER A 28 16.37 -1.20 0.00
CA SER A 28 16.87 -0.64 1.25
C SER A 28 16.06 -1.02 2.50
N GLY A 29 14.86 -1.61 2.36
CA GLY A 29 13.99 -1.94 3.51
C GLY A 29 13.46 -0.72 4.28
N LYS A 30 13.75 0.49 3.80
CA LYS A 30 13.31 1.75 4.37
C LYS A 30 12.03 2.21 3.69
N VAL A 31 11.09 2.76 4.46
CA VAL A 31 9.89 3.40 3.93
C VAL A 31 10.33 4.61 3.09
N PRO A 32 9.96 4.69 1.80
CA PRO A 32 10.31 5.84 0.97
C PRO A 32 9.80 7.15 1.60
N PRO A 33 10.54 8.27 1.50
CA PRO A 33 10.14 9.56 2.07
C PRO A 33 8.70 9.98 1.75
N GLY A 34 8.25 9.74 0.52
CA GLY A 34 6.88 10.02 0.09
C GLY A 34 5.83 9.15 0.78
N GLN A 35 6.14 7.87 1.03
CA GLN A 35 5.27 6.97 1.78
C GLN A 35 5.24 7.33 3.27
N ALA A 36 6.38 7.71 3.85
CA ALA A 36 6.47 8.17 5.23
C ALA A 36 5.63 9.44 5.43
N LYS A 37 5.77 10.44 4.54
CA LYS A 37 4.93 11.66 4.57
C LYS A 37 3.43 11.32 4.53
N LYS A 38 3.02 10.44 3.61
CA LYS A 38 1.61 10.04 3.45
C LYS A 38 1.10 9.32 4.71
N GLY A 39 1.91 8.45 5.31
CA GLY A 39 1.57 7.75 6.55
C GLY A 39 1.45 8.66 7.77
N THR A 40 2.29 9.70 7.88
CA THR A 40 2.26 10.61 9.04
C THR A 40 1.27 11.77 8.90
N GLY A 41 0.60 11.94 7.75
CA GLY A 41 -0.33 13.06 7.52
C GLY A 41 0.34 14.45 7.53
N SER A 42 1.66 14.51 7.32
CA SER A 42 2.42 15.77 7.40
C SER A 42 2.21 16.62 6.14
N LYS A 43 1.96 17.93 6.32
CA LYS A 43 1.91 18.88 5.19
C LYS A 43 3.23 18.99 4.44
N SER A 44 4.38 18.80 5.12
CA SER A 44 5.72 18.98 4.56
C SER A 44 6.49 17.66 4.39
N ALA A 45 7.19 17.50 3.27
CA ALA A 45 8.07 16.36 3.00
C ALA A 45 9.48 16.55 3.60
N ARG A 46 9.84 17.79 3.98
CA ARG A 46 11.18 18.15 4.46
C ARG A 46 11.66 17.26 5.63
N PRO A 47 10.84 16.92 6.64
CA PRO A 47 11.27 16.07 7.75
C PRO A 47 11.58 14.62 7.36
N PHE A 48 11.20 14.18 6.16
CA PHE A 48 11.40 12.82 5.65
C PHE A 48 12.48 12.75 4.57
N ALA A 49 13.05 13.89 4.15
CA ALA A 49 14.09 13.93 3.13
C ALA A 49 15.43 13.41 3.68
N PRO A 50 16.23 12.68 2.88
CA PRO A 50 17.56 12.22 3.30
C PRO A 50 18.45 13.40 3.70
N GLY A 51 19.13 13.28 4.85
CA GLY A 51 20.02 14.33 5.36
C GLY A 51 19.34 15.48 6.12
N GLN A 52 18.00 15.49 6.24
CA GLN A 52 17.30 16.45 7.09
C GLN A 52 17.28 15.93 8.54
N GLN A 53 17.98 16.64 9.43
CA GLN A 53 17.96 16.35 10.85
C GLN A 53 16.62 16.81 11.44
N LYS A 54 15.88 15.91 12.10
CA LYS A 54 14.73 16.30 12.91
C LYS A 54 15.24 17.19 14.04
N LYS A 55 15.04 18.51 13.90
CA LYS A 55 15.31 19.45 14.97
C LYS A 55 14.19 19.27 16.00
N ASN A 56 14.52 18.67 17.13
CA ASN A 56 13.65 18.56 18.29
C ASN A 56 13.80 19.83 19.13
#